data_AF-A0A7W1EEG2-F1
#
_entry.id   AF-A0A7W1EEG2-F1
#
_cell.length_a   1.000
_cell.length_b   1.000
_cell.length_c   1.000
_cell.angle_alpha   90.00
_cell.angle_beta   90.00
_cell.angle_gamma   90.00
#
_symmetry.space_group_name_H-M   'P 1'
#
loop_
_entity.id
_entity.type
_entity.pdbx_description
1 polymer ?
#
loop_
_entity_poly.entity_id
_entity_poly.type
_entity_poly.pdbx_seq_one_letter_code
_entity_poly.pdbx_strand_id
1 'polypeptide(L)'
;MILNGFILFLNLGGGEVVMIVFVILLLFGGKGIPNIARTLGKGMREFKDATNGLQKDIQQSTGGLTDQVNEHIQEIKKEIDKEQP
;
A
#
# COMPACT_ATOMS: atom_id res chain seq x y z
N MET A 1 29.28 1.15 4.75
CA MET A 1 29.50 1.21 6.21
C MET A 1 28.26 0.79 7.00
N ILE A 2 27.07 1.35 6.71
CA ILE A 2 25.80 0.97 7.37
C ILE A 2 25.45 -0.52 7.17
N LEU A 3 25.69 -1.05 5.97
CA LEU A 3 25.41 -2.45 5.65
C LEU A 3 26.29 -3.45 6.45
N ASN A 4 27.54 -3.09 6.77
CA ASN A 4 28.41 -3.92 7.62
C ASN A 4 27.96 -3.90 9.09
N GLY A 5 27.47 -2.76 9.59
CA GLY A 5 26.87 -2.69 10.92
C GLY A 5 25.60 -3.53 11.02
N PHE A 6 24.81 -3.59 9.94
CA PHE A 6 23.64 -4.45 9.85
C PHE A 6 24.01 -5.95 9.81
N ILE A 7 25.05 -6.33 9.06
CA ILE A 7 25.54 -7.73 9.02
C ILE A 7 26.11 -8.16 10.39
N LEU A 8 26.80 -7.27 11.11
CA LEU A 8 27.21 -7.52 12.51
C LEU A 8 25.98 -7.71 13.41
N PHE A 9 24.95 -6.87 13.29
CA PHE A 9 23.67 -7.02 14.01
C PHE A 9 22.92 -8.32 13.70
N LEU A 10 23.08 -8.90 12.51
CA LEU A 10 22.53 -10.22 12.18
C LEU A 10 23.39 -11.38 12.67
N ASN A 11 24.67 -11.12 12.99
CA ASN A 11 25.58 -12.08 13.63
C ASN A 11 25.52 -11.99 15.17
N LEU A 12 24.87 -10.95 15.71
CA LEU A 12 24.66 -10.76 17.14
C LEU A 12 23.85 -11.93 17.71
N GLY A 13 24.42 -12.63 18.69
CA GLY A 13 23.73 -13.70 19.40
C GLY A 13 22.51 -13.16 20.17
N GLY A 14 21.63 -14.05 20.63
CA GLY A 14 20.39 -13.67 21.33
C GLY A 14 20.59 -12.69 22.51
N GLY A 15 21.76 -12.73 23.18
CA GLY A 15 22.08 -11.82 24.28
C GLY A 15 22.27 -10.35 23.87
N GLU A 16 22.86 -10.08 22.71
CA GLU A 16 23.12 -8.70 22.27
C GLU A 16 21.84 -8.04 21.76
N VAL A 17 20.95 -8.82 21.12
CA VAL A 17 19.59 -8.36 20.76
C VAL A 17 18.81 -7.96 22.01
N VAL A 18 18.87 -8.76 23.08
CA VAL A 18 18.24 -8.43 24.37
C VAL A 18 18.81 -7.12 24.95
N MET A 19 20.12 -6.89 24.85
CA MET A 19 20.74 -5.66 25.36
C MET A 19 20.28 -4.41 24.57
N ILE A 20 20.15 -4.51 23.25
CA ILE A 20 19.65 -3.41 22.41
C ILE A 20 18.18 -3.10 22.76
N VAL A 21 17.35 -4.14 22.86
CA VAL A 21 15.96 -3.99 23.30
C VAL A 21 15.91 -3.35 24.69
N PHE A 22 16.78 -3.77 25.61
CA PHE A 22 16.85 -3.21 26.96
C PHE A 22 17.18 -1.71 26.96
N VAL A 23 18.16 -1.26 26.19
CA VAL A 23 18.49 0.17 26.05
C VAL A 23 17.31 0.95 25.47
N ILE A 24 16.66 0.42 24.42
CA ILE A 24 15.46 1.03 23.83
C ILE A 24 14.33 1.13 24.86
N LEU A 25 14.14 0.09 25.69
CA LEU A 25 13.15 0.09 26.77
C LEU A 25 13.50 1.08 27.88
N LEU A 26 14.77 1.37 28.15
CA LEU A 26 15.15 2.42 29.10
C LEU A 26 14.87 3.83 28.54
N LEU A 27 15.10 4.04 27.24
CA LEU A 27 14.89 5.35 26.60
C LEU A 27 13.40 5.67 26.38
N PHE A 28 12.63 4.68 25.94
CA PHE A 28 11.22 4.86 25.54
C PHE A 28 10.21 4.19 26.49
N GLY A 29 10.68 3.42 27.47
CA GLY A 29 9.85 2.61 28.36
C GLY A 29 9.37 1.30 27.73
N GLY A 30 8.84 0.40 28.58
CA GLY A 30 8.15 -0.85 28.21
C GLY A 30 7.04 -0.70 27.16
N LYS A 31 6.50 0.52 27.01
CA LYS A 31 5.35 0.84 26.14
C LYS A 31 5.75 1.57 24.85
N GLY A 32 7.01 1.97 24.68
CA GLY A 32 7.46 2.76 23.53
C GLY A 32 7.29 2.03 22.19
N ILE A 33 7.89 0.86 22.06
CA ILE A 33 7.81 0.02 20.85
C ILE A 33 6.35 -0.35 20.51
N PRO A 34 5.53 -0.87 21.45
CA PRO A 34 4.12 -1.18 21.17
C PRO A 34 3.29 0.02 20.74
N ASN A 35 3.54 1.21 21.30
CA ASN A 35 2.77 2.41 20.96
C ASN A 35 3.10 2.91 19.56
N ILE A 36 4.38 2.94 19.17
CA ILE A 36 4.79 3.30 17.81
C ILE A 36 4.22 2.31 16.81
N ALA A 37 4.31 1.01 17.07
CA ALA A 37 3.73 -0.02 16.21
C ALA A 37 2.21 0.14 16.03
N ARG A 38 1.47 0.44 17.11
CA ARG A 38 0.02 0.70 17.05
C ARG A 38 -0.32 1.95 16.25
N THR A 39 0.40 3.05 16.47
CA THR A 39 0.15 4.31 15.75
C THR A 39 0.49 4.19 14.26
N LEU A 40 1.64 3.59 13.93
CA LEU A 40 2.01 3.32 12.54
C LEU A 40 1.03 2.35 11.87
N GLY A 41 0.58 1.31 12.57
CA GLY A 41 -0.41 0.37 12.06
C GLY A 41 -1.76 1.02 11.76
N LYS A 42 -2.23 1.91 12.63
CA LYS A 42 -3.45 2.70 12.39
C LYS A 42 -3.27 3.65 11.20
N GLY A 43 -2.17 4.41 11.16
CA GLY A 43 -1.88 5.33 10.06
C GLY A 43 -1.74 4.61 8.71
N MET A 44 -1.08 3.46 8.67
CA MET A 44 -0.98 2.64 7.46
C MET A 44 -2.34 2.13 6.98
N ARG A 45 -3.22 1.75 7.91
CA ARG A 45 -4.59 1.31 7.58
C ARG A 45 -5.41 2.46 7.02
N GLU A 46 -5.42 3.61 7.68
CA GLU A 46 -6.14 4.81 7.22
C GLU A 46 -5.62 5.28 5.85
N PHE A 47 -4.29 5.27 5.65
CA PHE A 47 -3.68 5.58 4.36
C PHE A 47 -4.12 4.61 3.25
N LYS A 48 -4.13 3.31 3.54
CA LYS A 48 -4.60 2.27 2.60
C LYS A 48 -6.08 2.46 2.27
N ASP A 49 -6.92 2.72 3.27
CA ASP A 49 -8.36 2.88 3.08
C ASP A 49 -8.66 4.14 2.24
N ALA A 50 -7.98 5.26 2.50
CA ALA A 50 -8.08 6.47 1.70
C ALA A 50 -7.62 6.25 0.24
N THR A 51 -6.50 5.54 0.05
CA THR A 51 -5.97 5.24 -1.28
C THR A 51 -6.91 4.32 -2.07
N ASN A 52 -7.52 3.33 -1.43
CA ASN A 52 -8.49 2.44 -2.06
C ASN A 52 -9.77 3.18 -2.48
N GLY A 53 -10.24 4.12 -1.65
CA GLY A 53 -11.36 4.99 -2.00
C GLY A 53 -11.06 5.82 -3.25
N LEU A 54 -9.91 6.50 -3.27
CA LEU A 54 -9.43 7.25 -4.44
C LEU A 54 -9.30 6.39 -5.69
N GLN A 55 -8.73 5.19 -5.57
CA GLN A 55 -8.60 4.26 -6.70
C GLN A 55 -9.96 3.83 -7.25
N LYS A 56 -10.93 3.56 -6.37
CA LYS A 56 -12.30 3.20 -6.78
C LYS A 56 -13.01 4.35 -7.47
N ASP A 57 -12.88 5.58 -6.95
CA ASP A 57 -13.50 6.76 -7.54
C ASP A 57 -12.91 7.09 -8.92
N ILE A 58 -11.58 6.96 -9.08
CA ILE A 58 -10.90 7.10 -10.38
C ILE A 58 -11.37 6.00 -11.34
N GLN A 59 -11.43 4.75 -10.89
CA GLN A 59 -11.90 3.63 -11.71
C GLN A 59 -13.36 3.79 -12.14
N GLN A 60 -14.24 4.27 -11.26
CA GLN A 60 -15.65 4.52 -11.60
C GLN A 60 -15.80 5.71 -12.56
N SER A 61 -15.01 6.77 -12.37
CA SER A 61 -15.08 7.96 -13.21
C SER A 61 -14.52 7.75 -14.63
N THR A 62 -13.54 6.86 -14.80
CA THR A 62 -12.92 6.57 -16.11
C THR A 62 -13.45 5.29 -16.77
N GLY A 63 -13.81 4.27 -15.97
CA GLY A 63 -14.33 3.00 -16.45
C GLY A 63 -15.71 3.13 -17.09
N GLY A 64 -16.63 3.87 -16.47
CA GLY A 64 -17.97 4.09 -17.02
C GLY A 64 -17.98 4.86 -18.34
N LEU A 65 -16.98 5.71 -18.58
CA LEU A 65 -16.80 6.44 -19.84
C LEU A 65 -16.27 5.52 -20.95
N THR A 66 -15.35 4.62 -20.61
CA THR A 66 -14.77 3.65 -21.56
C THR A 66 -15.80 2.61 -21.99
N ASP A 67 -16.66 2.16 -21.06
CA ASP A 67 -17.74 1.21 -21.35
C ASP A 67 -18.81 1.82 -22.27
N GLN A 68 -19.23 3.08 -22.02
CA GLN A 68 -20.17 3.82 -22.88
C GLN A 68 -19.64 4.09 -24.29
N VAL A 69 -18.33 4.38 -24.41
CA VAL A 69 -17.67 4.58 -25.71
C VAL A 69 -17.62 3.28 -26.51
N ASN A 70 -17.31 2.15 -25.87
CA ASN A 70 -17.31 0.84 -26.53
C ASN A 70 -18.70 0.43 -27.00
N GLU A 71 -19.75 0.72 -26.23
CA GLU A 71 -21.14 0.42 -26.61
C GLU A 71 -21.58 1.20 -27.85
N HIS A 72 -21.30 2.50 -27.91
CA HIS A 72 -21.58 3.34 -29.09
C HIS A 72 -20.77 2.91 -30.32
N ILE A 73 -19.50 2.55 -30.16
CA ILE A 73 -18.67 2.05 -31.28
C ILE A 73 -19.24 0.75 -31.85
N GLN A 74 -19.78 -0.13 -31.01
CA GLN A 74 -20.41 -1.38 -31.43
C GLN A 74 -21.74 -1.15 -32.16
N GLU A 75 -22.51 -0.14 -31.76
CA GLU A 75 -23.75 0.25 -32.44
C GLU A 75 -23.47 0.84 -33.83
N ILE A 76 -22.50 1.76 -33.92
CA ILE A 76 -22.04 2.33 -35.20
C ILE A 76 -21.49 1.24 -36.12
N LYS A 77 -20.70 0.28 -35.60
CA LYS A 77 -20.20 -0.85 -36.40
C LYS A 77 -21.33 -1.73 -36.95
N LYS A 78 -22.38 -1.98 -36.16
CA LYS A 78 -23.54 -2.77 -36.59
C LYS A 78 -24.38 -2.07 -37.67
N GLU A 79 -24.40 -0.74 -37.69
CA GLU A 79 -25.07 0.03 -38.74
C GLU A 79 -24.24 0.05 -40.03
N ILE A 80 -22.91 0.24 -39.93
CA ILE A 80 -22.02 0.23 -41.09
C ILE A 80 -21.98 -1.14 -41.79
N ASP A 81 -22.00 -2.25 -41.04
CA ASP A 81 -22.03 -3.60 -41.59
C ASP A 81 -23.40 -3.96 -42.23
N LYS A 82 -24.45 -3.16 -42.04
CA LYS A 82 -25.78 -3.36 -42.64
C LYS A 82 -26.05 -2.51 -43.88
N GLU A 83 -25.22 -1.50 -44.18
CA GLU A 83 -25.44 -0.54 -45.29
C GLU A 83 -24.45 -0.66 -46.47
N GLN A 84 -23.57 -1.66 -46.52
CA GLN A 84 -22.86 -2.00 -47.77
C GLN A 84 -23.28 -3.38 -48.31
N PRO A 85 -24.10 -3.43 -49.39
CA PRO A 85 -24.16 -4.61 -50.25
C PRO A 85 -22.84 -4.87 -50.99
#